data_AF-A0A0C3E2X5-F1
#
_entry.id   AF-A0A0C3E2X5-F1
#
_cell.length_a   1.000
_cell.length_b   1.000
_cell.length_c   1.000
_cell.angle_alpha   90.00
_cell.angle_beta   90.00
_cell.angle_gamma   90.00
#
_symmetry.space_group_name_H-M   'P 1'
#
loop_
_entity.id
_entity.type
_entity.pdbx_description
1 polymer ?
#
loop_
_entity_poly.entity_id
_entity_poly.type
_entity_poly.pdbx_seq_one_letter_code
_entity_poly.pdbx_strand_id
1 'polypeptide(L)'
;MVDFQKGEQQVNMDYSLVHAVHHQMDHRQQVIHFYDINCQYSKNLYRWIGENQFVSLPPGLKIQPSIGIWHVHGHKSECFVRYSPNFISGVGNVDGEIMETLWSSLNIISPSTRGMAAPHRQEMLDSQMNDSNFLKMV
;
A
#
# COMPACT_ATOMS: atom_id res chain seq x y z
N MET A 1 -4.94 4.37 6.37
CA MET A 1 -3.57 4.92 6.46
C MET A 1 -2.94 4.36 7.73
N VAL A 2 -1.64 4.11 7.75
CA VAL A 2 -0.92 3.62 8.94
C VAL A 2 0.16 4.63 9.29
N ASP A 3 0.22 5.03 10.55
CA ASP A 3 1.24 5.95 11.04
C ASP A 3 2.52 5.19 11.40
N PHE A 4 3.66 5.71 10.94
CA PHE A 4 4.96 5.07 11.11
C PHE A 4 5.66 5.61 12.36
N GLN A 5 5.94 4.77 13.34
CA GLN A 5 6.52 5.25 14.60
C GLN A 5 8.01 5.63 14.47
N LYS A 6 8.77 4.91 13.61
CA LYS A 6 10.20 5.15 13.37
C LYS A 6 10.57 4.85 11.91
N GLY A 7 9.82 5.46 11.00
CA GLY A 7 9.93 5.22 9.56
C GLY A 7 9.24 3.92 9.12
N GLU A 8 9.41 3.61 7.84
CA GLU A 8 8.80 2.44 7.22
C GLU A 8 9.43 1.15 7.74
N GLN A 9 8.66 0.40 8.51
CA GLN A 9 9.03 -0.93 9.01
C GLN A 9 8.13 -1.96 8.35
N GLN A 10 8.66 -3.15 8.04
CA GLN A 10 7.85 -4.19 7.39
C GLN A 10 6.62 -4.58 8.23
N VAL A 11 6.69 -4.50 9.56
CA VAL A 11 5.53 -4.74 10.44
C VAL A 11 4.37 -3.78 10.19
N ASN A 12 4.66 -2.52 9.86
CA ASN A 12 3.64 -1.53 9.52
C ASN A 12 2.99 -1.85 8.16
N MET A 13 3.77 -2.40 7.23
CA MET A 13 3.29 -2.84 5.92
C MET A 13 2.47 -4.12 6.02
N ASP A 14 2.88 -5.07 6.87
CA ASP A 14 2.10 -6.28 7.18
C ASP A 14 0.74 -5.89 7.76
N TYR A 15 0.73 -4.98 8.74
CA TYR A 15 -0.50 -4.46 9.33
C TYR A 15 -1.39 -3.77 8.29
N SER A 16 -0.80 -2.88 7.47
CA SER A 16 -1.51 -2.16 6.41
C SER A 16 -2.16 -3.12 5.41
N LEU A 17 -1.39 -4.09 4.90
CA LEU A 17 -1.86 -5.05 3.91
C LEU A 17 -2.96 -5.94 4.47
N VAL A 18 -2.77 -6.51 5.66
CA VAL A 18 -3.77 -7.40 6.25
C VAL A 18 -5.07 -6.65 6.51
N HIS A 19 -5.02 -5.45 7.10
CA HIS A 19 -6.23 -4.68 7.33
C HIS A 19 -6.90 -4.22 6.03
N ALA A 20 -6.14 -3.89 4.99
CA ALA A 20 -6.69 -3.60 3.68
C ALA A 20 -7.43 -4.82 3.12
N VAL A 21 -6.81 -6.00 3.17
CA VAL A 21 -7.39 -7.29 2.74
C VAL A 21 -8.71 -7.61 3.42
N HIS A 22 -8.82 -7.36 4.73
CA HIS A 22 -10.08 -7.61 5.47
C HIS A 22 -11.14 -6.52 5.26
N HIS A 23 -10.79 -5.40 4.62
CA HIS A 23 -11.71 -4.29 4.43
C HIS A 23 -12.56 -4.47 3.16
N GLN A 24 -13.71 -5.13 3.32
CA GLN A 24 -14.77 -5.23 2.30
C GLN A 24 -14.33 -5.88 0.97
N MET A 25 -13.26 -6.66 0.95
CA MET A 25 -12.83 -7.41 -0.25
C MET A 25 -13.42 -8.82 -0.29
N ASP A 26 -13.69 -9.32 -1.51
CA ASP A 26 -13.97 -10.74 -1.74
C ASP A 26 -12.65 -11.52 -1.79
N HIS A 27 -12.38 -12.32 -0.76
CA HIS A 27 -11.12 -13.07 -0.62
C HIS A 27 -10.89 -14.13 -1.70
N ARG A 28 -11.87 -14.39 -2.58
CA ARG A 28 -11.69 -15.25 -3.77
C ARG A 28 -10.97 -14.54 -4.91
N GLN A 29 -10.96 -13.21 -4.89
CA GLN A 29 -10.28 -12.40 -5.88
C GLN A 29 -8.77 -12.38 -5.60
N GLN A 30 -7.98 -12.33 -6.66
CA GLN A 30 -6.55 -12.12 -6.55
C GLN A 30 -6.27 -10.68 -6.14
N VAL A 31 -5.42 -10.49 -5.13
CA VAL A 31 -4.94 -9.19 -4.70
C VAL A 31 -3.64 -8.90 -5.42
N ILE A 32 -3.56 -7.79 -6.15
CA ILE A 32 -2.31 -7.29 -6.71
C ILE A 32 -1.76 -6.27 -5.74
N HIS A 33 -0.65 -6.62 -5.09
CA HIS A 33 -0.03 -5.79 -4.08
C HIS A 33 1.08 -4.97 -4.72
N PHE A 34 0.91 -3.65 -4.79
CA PHE A 34 1.96 -2.72 -5.22
C PHE A 34 2.77 -2.27 -4.02
N TYR A 35 4.09 -2.43 -4.10
CA TYR A 35 5.03 -1.94 -3.10
C TYR A 35 6.44 -1.91 -3.70
N ASP A 36 7.17 -0.82 -3.53
CA ASP A 36 8.45 -0.56 -4.22
C ASP A 36 9.45 -1.69 -4.02
N ILE A 37 9.55 -2.18 -2.79
CA ILE A 37 10.49 -3.24 -2.43
C ILE A 37 9.87 -4.64 -2.44
N ASN A 38 8.81 -4.88 -3.22
CA ASN A 38 8.17 -6.20 -3.28
C ASN A 38 9.13 -7.33 -3.69
N CYS A 39 10.21 -7.05 -4.42
CA CYS A 39 11.24 -8.04 -4.73
C CYS A 39 12.02 -8.56 -3.50
N GLN A 40 11.89 -7.88 -2.36
CA GLN A 40 12.44 -8.24 -1.06
C GLN A 40 11.32 -8.62 -0.07
N TYR A 41 10.31 -7.77 0.05
CA TYR A 41 9.21 -7.91 1.01
C TYR A 41 8.40 -9.20 0.78
N SER A 42 7.95 -9.45 -0.45
CA SER A 42 7.07 -10.59 -0.77
C SER A 42 7.70 -11.95 -0.46
N LYS A 43 9.04 -12.04 -0.46
CA LYS A 43 9.77 -13.28 -0.13
C LYS A 43 9.56 -13.74 1.30
N ASN A 44 9.34 -12.80 2.22
CA ASN A 44 9.19 -13.09 3.64
C ASN A 44 7.78 -12.86 4.16
N LEU A 45 6.90 -12.25 3.35
CA LEU A 45 5.52 -11.88 3.71
C LEU A 45 4.77 -12.99 4.45
N TYR A 46 4.66 -14.17 3.83
CA TYR A 46 3.92 -15.29 4.40
C TYR A 46 4.54 -15.82 5.70
N ARG A 47 5.88 -15.78 5.81
CA ARG A 47 6.57 -16.16 7.05
C ARG A 47 6.25 -15.16 8.16
N TRP A 48 6.43 -13.87 7.89
CA TRP A 48 6.23 -12.82 8.89
C TRP A 48 4.78 -12.75 9.38
N ILE A 49 3.80 -12.83 8.47
CA ILE A 49 2.39 -12.89 8.86
C ILE A 49 2.07 -14.19 9.60
N GLY A 50 2.63 -15.33 9.17
CA GLY A 50 2.41 -16.62 9.84
C GLY A 50 2.98 -16.69 11.26
N GLU A 51 4.05 -15.96 11.54
CA GLU A 51 4.67 -15.83 12.87
C GLU A 51 3.99 -14.73 13.73
N ASN A 52 3.11 -13.92 13.15
CA ASN A 52 2.46 -12.81 13.82
C ASN A 52 1.23 -13.28 14.64
N GLN A 53 1.10 -12.78 15.87
CA GLN A 53 -0.01 -13.14 16.77
C GLN A 53 -1.25 -12.25 16.62
N PHE A 54 -1.11 -11.10 15.97
CA PHE A 54 -2.12 -10.03 15.94
C PHE A 54 -2.80 -9.89 14.57
N VAL A 55 -2.13 -10.26 13.49
CA VAL A 55 -2.65 -10.15 12.12
C VAL A 55 -2.52 -11.49 11.39
N SER A 56 -3.48 -11.78 10.51
CA SER A 56 -3.46 -12.97 9.65
C SER A 56 -4.14 -12.71 8.31
N LEU A 57 -3.66 -13.36 7.26
CA LEU A 57 -4.32 -13.33 5.95
C LEU A 57 -5.45 -14.36 5.89
N PRO A 58 -6.54 -14.07 5.14
CA PRO A 58 -7.56 -15.05 4.82
C PRO A 58 -6.97 -16.32 4.18
N PRO A 59 -7.44 -17.51 4.57
CA PRO A 59 -6.98 -18.76 3.96
C PRO A 59 -7.19 -18.77 2.45
N GLY A 60 -6.15 -19.16 1.70
CA GLY A 60 -6.21 -19.30 0.25
C GLY A 60 -6.16 -17.99 -0.54
N LEU A 61 -5.99 -16.84 0.11
CA LEU A 61 -5.83 -15.56 -0.58
C LEU A 61 -4.59 -15.57 -1.48
N LYS A 62 -4.78 -15.22 -2.76
CA LYS A 62 -3.71 -15.10 -3.74
C LYS A 62 -3.22 -13.67 -3.79
N ILE A 63 -1.98 -13.44 -3.37
CA ILE A 63 -1.32 -12.13 -3.47
C ILE A 63 -0.28 -12.19 -4.59
N GLN A 64 -0.47 -11.33 -5.59
CA GLN A 64 0.49 -11.12 -6.67
C GLN A 64 1.30 -9.86 -6.37
N PRO A 65 2.60 -9.98 -6.06
CA PRO A 65 3.46 -8.81 -5.87
C PRO A 65 3.68 -8.08 -7.19
N SER A 66 3.67 -6.76 -7.13
CA SER A 66 3.95 -5.83 -8.23
C SER A 66 4.80 -4.67 -7.70
N ILE A 67 5.62 -4.08 -8.55
CA ILE A 67 6.40 -2.87 -8.25
C ILE A 67 5.96 -1.80 -9.24
N GLY A 68 5.75 -0.57 -8.77
CA GLY A 68 5.38 0.55 -9.64
C GLY A 68 6.32 0.70 -10.83
N ILE A 69 5.79 1.10 -11.98
CA ILE A 69 6.52 1.11 -13.25
C ILE A 69 7.75 2.03 -13.17
N TRP A 70 7.66 3.12 -12.40
CA TRP A 70 8.76 4.06 -12.21
C TRP A 70 9.83 3.48 -11.28
N HIS A 71 9.43 2.69 -10.29
CA HIS A 71 10.33 2.07 -9.33
C HIS A 71 11.02 0.81 -9.88
N VAL A 72 10.32 -0.02 -10.66
CA VAL A 72 10.84 -1.34 -11.09
C VAL A 72 12.11 -1.24 -11.94
N HIS A 73 12.29 -0.14 -12.67
CA HIS A 73 13.49 0.12 -13.47
C HIS A 73 14.74 0.42 -12.62
N GLY A 74 14.58 0.86 -11.37
CA GLY A 74 15.68 1.05 -10.42
C GLY A 74 16.16 -0.25 -9.76
N HIS A 75 15.47 -1.36 -10.00
CA HIS A 75 15.78 -2.66 -9.42
C HIS A 75 16.71 -3.48 -10.35
N LYS A 76 17.13 -4.66 -9.88
CA LYS A 76 17.87 -5.62 -10.71
C LYS A 76 17.04 -6.01 -11.93
N SER A 77 17.69 -6.33 -13.04
CA SER A 77 17.04 -6.61 -14.33
C SER A 77 15.97 -7.71 -14.25
N GLU A 78 16.15 -8.71 -13.38
CA GLU A 78 15.16 -9.78 -13.21
C GLU A 78 13.86 -9.30 -12.55
N CYS A 79 13.88 -8.17 -11.85
CA CYS A 79 12.70 -7.59 -11.22
C CYS A 79 11.74 -7.03 -12.27
N PHE A 80 12.25 -6.50 -13.38
CA PHE A 80 11.42 -5.93 -14.45
C PHE A 80 10.43 -6.96 -14.99
N VAL A 81 10.90 -8.14 -15.38
CA VAL A 81 10.04 -9.19 -15.93
C VAL A 81 9.15 -9.87 -14.88
N ARG A 82 9.52 -9.81 -13.60
CA ARG A 82 8.80 -10.50 -12.52
C ARG A 82 7.73 -9.65 -11.82
N TYR A 83 7.97 -8.35 -11.71
CA TYR A 83 7.16 -7.46 -10.89
C TYR A 83 6.63 -6.23 -11.63
N SER A 84 7.01 -5.99 -12.89
CA SER A 84 6.41 -4.90 -13.64
C SER A 84 4.92 -5.18 -13.88
N PRO A 85 4.03 -4.19 -13.65
CA PRO A 85 2.60 -4.35 -13.89
C PRO A 85 2.29 -4.75 -15.34
N ASN A 86 3.14 -4.35 -16.30
CA ASN A 86 2.97 -4.67 -17.71
C ASN A 86 2.97 -6.17 -18.03
N PHE A 87 3.50 -7.01 -17.13
CA PHE A 87 3.53 -8.47 -17.29
C PHE A 87 2.56 -9.21 -16.36
N ILE A 88 1.73 -8.49 -15.59
CA ILE A 88 0.78 -9.07 -14.64
C ILE A 88 -0.63 -9.05 -15.25
N SER A 89 -1.17 -10.24 -15.49
CA SER A 89 -2.53 -10.38 -16.02
C SER A 89 -3.57 -9.79 -15.06
N GLY A 90 -4.53 -9.05 -15.61
CA GLY A 90 -5.64 -8.44 -14.86
C GLY A 90 -5.35 -7.08 -14.23
N VAL A 91 -4.11 -6.58 -14.25
CA VAL A 91 -3.77 -5.29 -13.63
C VAL A 91 -4.15 -4.07 -14.49
N GLY A 92 -4.30 -4.27 -15.80
CA GLY A 92 -4.51 -3.18 -16.76
C GLY A 92 -3.24 -2.37 -17.03
N ASN A 93 -3.37 -1.23 -17.70
CA ASN A 93 -2.26 -0.30 -17.89
C ASN A 93 -2.25 0.71 -16.73
N VAL A 94 -1.45 0.42 -15.71
CA VAL A 94 -1.33 1.24 -14.49
C VAL A 94 0.13 1.51 -14.18
N ASP A 95 0.42 2.70 -13.66
CA ASP A 95 1.75 3.05 -13.20
C ASP A 95 2.08 2.41 -11.84
N GLY A 96 1.08 2.16 -11.00
CA GLY A 96 1.27 1.68 -9.63
C GLY A 96 1.66 2.77 -8.63
N GLU A 97 1.59 4.06 -9.00
CA GLU A 97 2.04 5.22 -8.20
C GLU A 97 0.89 6.10 -7.69
N ILE A 98 -0.35 5.63 -7.83
CA ILE A 98 -1.55 6.44 -7.55
C ILE A 98 -1.55 6.98 -6.11
N MET A 99 -1.08 6.19 -5.15
CA MET A 99 -1.07 6.59 -3.74
C MET A 99 -0.08 7.74 -3.49
N GLU A 100 1.13 7.69 -4.06
CA GLU A 100 2.12 8.75 -3.91
C GLU A 100 1.65 10.06 -4.53
N THR A 101 1.05 9.98 -5.72
CA THR A 101 0.51 11.14 -6.43
C THR A 101 -0.60 11.80 -5.61
N LEU A 102 -1.49 11.01 -4.99
CA LEU A 102 -2.53 11.53 -4.12
C LEU A 102 -1.95 12.13 -2.82
N TRP A 103 -0.96 11.47 -2.21
CA TRP A 103 -0.30 11.99 -1.01
C TRP A 103 0.45 13.29 -1.27
N SER A 104 0.93 13.54 -2.48
CA SER A 104 1.59 14.80 -2.83
C SER A 104 0.71 16.02 -2.52
N SER A 105 -0.62 15.91 -2.70
CA SER A 105 -1.58 16.96 -2.36
C SER A 105 -1.66 17.26 -0.87
N LEU A 106 -1.42 16.25 -0.01
CA LEU A 106 -1.41 16.40 1.45
C LEU A 106 -0.19 17.20 1.95
N ASN A 107 0.82 17.43 1.11
CA ASN A 107 1.94 18.30 1.49
C ASN A 107 1.51 19.74 1.76
N ILE A 108 0.40 20.19 1.15
CA ILE A 108 -0.12 21.56 1.34
C ILE A 108 -0.66 21.75 2.77
N ILE A 109 -1.35 20.75 3.30
CA ILE A 109 -2.01 20.79 4.63
C ILE A 109 -1.13 20.20 5.75
N SER A 110 -0.08 19.45 5.42
CA SER A 110 0.84 18.86 6.40
C SER A 110 1.46 19.89 7.37
N PRO A 111 1.87 21.11 6.95
CA PRO A 111 2.38 22.13 7.86
C PRO A 111 1.35 22.61 8.89
N SER A 112 0.08 22.79 8.50
CA SER A 112 -0.97 23.24 9.42
C SER A 112 -1.35 22.20 10.45
N THR A 113 -1.08 20.91 10.19
CA THR A 113 -1.37 19.83 11.14
C THR A 113 -0.24 19.51 12.11
N ARG A 114 0.89 20.24 12.07
CA ARG A 114 2.05 19.97 12.95
C ARG A 114 1.82 20.34 14.42
N GLY A 115 1.04 21.38 14.67
CA GLY A 115 0.72 21.84 16.03
C GLY A 115 -0.50 21.17 16.65
N MET A 116 -1.17 20.28 15.90
CA MET A 116 -2.37 19.59 16.36
C MET A 116 -2.02 18.42 17.28
N ALA A 117 -2.90 18.11 18.24
CA ALA A 117 -2.83 16.85 18.97
C ALA A 117 -2.98 15.66 18.00
N ALA A 118 -2.37 14.52 18.33
CA ALA A 118 -2.39 13.31 17.48
C ALA A 118 -3.77 12.93 16.93
N PRO A 119 -4.86 12.84 17.74
CA PRO A 119 -6.19 12.50 17.20
C PRO A 119 -6.72 13.55 16.23
N HIS A 120 -6.55 14.84 16.54
CA HIS A 120 -7.03 15.92 15.67
C HIS A 120 -6.24 15.99 14.36
N ARG A 121 -4.93 15.73 14.40
CA ARG A 121 -4.09 15.61 13.20
C ARG A 121 -4.61 14.49 12.29
N GLN A 122 -4.94 13.33 12.87
CA GLN A 122 -5.46 12.19 12.12
C GLN A 122 -6.81 12.53 11.47
N GLU A 123 -7.76 13.05 12.23
CA GLU A 123 -9.09 13.45 11.72
C GLU A 123 -8.99 14.46 10.57
N MET A 124 -8.09 15.44 10.68
CA MET A 124 -7.89 16.44 9.63
C MET A 124 -7.34 15.82 8.34
N LEU A 125 -6.33 14.95 8.45
CA LEU A 125 -5.77 14.23 7.30
C LEU A 125 -6.81 13.31 6.66
N ASP A 126 -7.57 12.55 7.47
CA ASP A 126 -8.65 11.69 7.00
C ASP A 126 -9.74 12.48 6.28
N SER A 127 -10.10 13.66 6.79
CA SER A 127 -11.06 14.56 6.14
C SER A 127 -10.59 14.99 4.75
N GLN A 128 -9.31 15.37 4.59
CA GLN A 128 -8.78 15.76 3.27
C GLN A 128 -8.70 14.57 2.30
N MET A 129 -8.32 13.39 2.78
CA MET A 129 -8.31 12.17 1.96
C MET A 129 -9.72 11.78 1.52
N ASN A 130 -10.70 11.90 2.41
CA ASN A 130 -12.10 11.63 2.08
C ASN A 130 -12.67 12.63 1.08
N ASP A 131 -12.34 13.92 1.19
CA ASP A 131 -12.71 14.93 0.20
C ASP A 131 -12.09 14.61 -1.17
N SER A 132 -10.78 14.29 -1.21
CA SER A 132 -10.11 13.83 -2.43
C SER A 132 -10.77 12.61 -3.07
N ASN A 133 -11.27 11.67 -2.26
CA ASN A 133 -12.00 10.50 -2.76
C ASN A 133 -13.40 10.87 -3.26
N PHE A 134 -14.12 11.76 -2.56
CA PHE A 134 -15.43 12.25 -2.97
C PHE A 134 -15.35 12.95 -4.33
N LEU A 135 -14.35 13.81 -4.55
CA LEU A 135 -14.14 14.53 -5.81
C LEU A 135 -13.84 13.61 -7.02
N LYS A 136 -13.50 12.33 -6.80
CA LYS A 136 -13.33 11.35 -7.87
C LYS A 136 -14.63 10.61 -8.22
N MET A 137 -15.65 10.71 -7.37
CA MET A 137 -16.94 10.06 -7.56
C MET A 137 -17.97 10.96 -8.25
N VAL A 138 -17.73 12.28 -8.24
CA VAL A 138 -18.58 13.31 -8.88
C VAL A 138 -17.92 13.86 -10.13
#